data_AF-A0A8S9PAN3-F1
#
_entry.id   AF-A0A8S9PAN3-F1
#
_cell.length_a   1.000
_cell.length_b   1.000
_cell.length_c   1.000
_cell.angle_alpha   90.00
_cell.angle_beta   90.00
_cell.angle_gamma   90.00
#
_symmetry.space_group_name_H-M   'P 1'
#
loop_
_entity.id
_entity.type
_entity.pdbx_description
1 polymer ?
#
loop_
_entity_poly.entity_id
_entity_poly.type
_entity_poly.pdbx_seq_one_letter_code
_entity_poly.pdbx_strand_id
1 'polypeptide(L)' 'MFLFLSHIQEVEGVRPMAQCPRKQIFGGGGCGSDGNKTCIKSFAKQGGDKPISCECDDIVDEHLCRCIFNC' A
#
# COMPACT_ATOMS: atom_id res chain seq x y z
N MET A 1 -16.31 15.68 -27.02
CA MET A 1 -16.08 16.83 -26.13
C MET A 1 -16.87 16.61 -24.86
N PHE A 2 -16.19 16.37 -23.73
CA PHE A 2 -16.72 16.58 -22.38
C PHE A 2 -15.55 17.08 -21.54
N LEU A 3 -15.60 18.38 -21.23
CA LEU A 3 -14.67 19.08 -20.35
C LEU A 3 -15.28 19.03 -18.96
N PHE A 4 -14.65 18.34 -18.02
CA PHE A 4 -14.94 18.51 -16.59
C PHE A 4 -13.84 19.38 -15.99
N LEU A 5 -14.09 20.70 -16.01
CA LEU A 5 -13.42 21.64 -15.10
C LEU A 5 -14.02 21.41 -13.71
N SER A 6 -13.26 20.77 -12.83
CA SER A 6 -13.48 20.90 -11.39
C SER A 6 -12.45 21.86 -10.84
N HIS A 7 -12.87 23.11 -10.66
CA HIS A 7 -12.19 24.09 -9.82
C HIS A 7 -12.22 23.56 -8.39
N ILE A 8 -11.14 22.92 -7.95
CA ILE A 8 -10.94 22.61 -6.54
C ILE A 8 -9.94 23.64 -6.01
N GLN A 9 -10.47 24.57 -5.23
CA GLN A 9 -9.73 25.51 -4.41
C GLN A 9 -9.29 24.74 -3.16
N GLU A 10 -8.03 24.36 -3.08
CA GLU A 10 -7.48 23.69 -1.89
C GLU A 10 -6.53 24.63 -1.15
N VAL A 11 -7.06 25.07 0.00
CA VAL A 11 -6.44 25.68 1.17
C VAL A 11 -4.97 25.26 1.38
N GLU A 12 -4.16 26.17 1.92
CA GLU A 12 -2.82 25.89 2.45
C GLU A 12 -2.90 25.01 3.71
N GLY A 13 -3.41 23.79 3.58
CA GLY A 13 -3.43 22.75 4.60
C GLY A 13 -2.45 21.67 4.18
N VAL A 14 -1.52 21.30 5.08
CA VAL A 14 -0.63 20.12 5.05
C VAL A 14 -0.58 19.45 3.68
N ARG A 15 0.47 19.74 2.90
CA ARG A 15 0.75 19.02 1.65
C ARG A 15 0.56 17.52 1.92
N PRO A 16 -0.39 16.83 1.26
CA PRO A 16 -0.55 15.40 1.46
C PRO A 16 0.83 14.77 1.21
N MET A 17 1.36 14.05 2.19
CA MET A 17 2.57 13.27 2.01
C MET A 17 2.33 12.40 0.77
N ALA A 18 3.28 12.40 -0.16
CA ALA A 18 3.11 11.66 -1.40
C ALA A 18 2.88 10.19 -1.03
N GLN A 19 1.88 9.58 -1.67
CA GLN A 19 1.58 8.18 -1.45
C GLN A 19 2.32 7.36 -2.49
N CYS A 20 3.27 6.54 -2.04
CA CYS A 20 4.07 5.68 -2.90
C CYS A 20 3.54 4.24 -2.83
N PRO A 21 2.83 3.74 -3.85
CA PRO A 21 2.44 2.34 -3.90
C PRO A 21 3.66 1.47 -4.18
N ARG A 22 3.80 0.36 -3.44
CA ARG A 22 4.85 -0.64 -3.62
C ARG A 22 4.24 -2.04 -3.56
N LYS A 23 4.64 -2.90 -4.49
CA LYS A 23 4.22 -4.30 -4.54
C LYS A 23 5.40 -5.25 -4.37
N GLN A 24 5.21 -6.34 -3.66
CA GLN A 24 6.21 -7.39 -3.48
C GLN A 24 5.55 -8.73 -3.18
N ILE A 25 6.11 -9.80 -3.71
CA ILE A 25 5.72 -11.18 -3.40
C ILE A 25 6.60 -11.66 -2.24
N PHE A 26 5.97 -12.28 -1.26
CA PHE A 26 6.66 -12.91 -0.14
C PHE A 26 6.39 -14.41 -0.17
N GLY A 27 7.49 -15.19 -0.20
CA GLY A 27 7.42 -16.63 -0.09
C GLY A 27 7.11 -17.08 1.33
N GLY A 28 6.39 -18.20 1.44
CA GLY A 28 6.09 -18.83 2.72
C GLY A 28 4.73 -18.41 3.28
N GLY A 29 3.70 -19.16 2.90
CA GLY A 29 2.34 -19.03 3.43
C GLY A 29 1.51 -17.97 2.71
N GLY A 30 0.22 -17.94 3.07
CA GLY A 30 -0.77 -17.03 2.52
C GLY A 30 -1.03 -15.77 3.34
N CYS A 31 -2.00 -14.97 2.90
CA CYS A 31 -2.45 -13.74 3.54
C CYS A 31 -3.02 -13.96 4.95
N GLY A 32 -3.57 -15.15 5.20
CA GLY A 32 -4.20 -15.51 6.46
C GLY A 32 -5.46 -14.68 6.73
N SER A 33 -5.85 -14.57 8.00
CA SER A 33 -7.10 -13.88 8.39
C SER A 33 -7.05 -12.35 8.27
N ASP A 34 -5.85 -11.75 8.24
CA ASP A 34 -5.64 -10.30 8.11
C ASP A 34 -4.44 -10.04 7.20
N GLY A 35 -4.70 -10.07 5.89
CA GLY A 35 -3.68 -9.89 4.85
C GLY A 35 -2.93 -8.55 4.97
N ASN A 36 -3.61 -7.49 5.42
CA ASN A 36 -2.99 -6.18 5.64
C ASN A 36 -1.87 -6.29 6.68
N LYS A 37 -2.16 -6.87 7.86
CA LYS A 37 -1.14 -7.06 8.90
C LYS A 37 -0.03 -8.01 8.49
N THR A 38 -0.35 -9.08 7.75
CA THR A 38 0.64 -10.01 7.21
C THR A 38 1.65 -9.26 6.34
N CYS A 39 1.15 -8.50 5.36
CA CYS A 39 1.98 -7.72 4.46
C CYS A 39 2.81 -6.62 5.15
N ILE A 40 2.21 -5.87 6.08
CA ILE A 40 2.94 -4.86 6.88
C ILE A 40 4.10 -5.52 7.62
N LYS A 41 3.90 -6.71 8.23
CA LYS A 41 4.97 -7.44 8.92
C LYS A 41 6.04 -7.93 7.96
N SER A 42 5.68 -8.41 6.78
CA SER A 42 6.63 -8.88 5.76
C SER A 42 7.52 -7.75 5.25
N PHE A 43 6.96 -6.55 5.03
CA PHE A 43 7.75 -5.35 4.71
C PHE A 43 8.62 -4.90 5.89
N ALA A 44 8.08 -4.87 7.11
CA ALA A 44 8.84 -4.47 8.30
C ALA A 44 10.04 -5.39 8.59
N LYS A 45 9.93 -6.70 8.30
CA LYS A 45 11.05 -7.66 8.43
C LYS A 45 12.23 -7.35 7.51
N GLN A 46 12.02 -6.65 6.40
CA GLN A 46 13.10 -6.23 5.50
C GLN A 46 13.88 -5.00 6.01
N GLY A 47 13.45 -4.40 7.13
CA GLY A 47 14.10 -3.22 7.71
C GLY A 47 13.80 -1.91 6.98
N GLY A 48 12.79 -1.89 6.11
CA GLY A 48 12.33 -0.68 5.43
C GLY A 48 11.29 0.11 6.22
N ASP A 49 10.79 1.18 5.61
CA ASP A 49 9.68 1.96 6.14
C ASP A 49 8.44 1.11 6.39
N LYS A 50 7.54 1.60 7.24
CA LYS A 50 6.27 0.93 7.52
C LYS A 50 5.19 1.47 6.58
N PRO A 51 4.53 0.61 5.78
CA PRO A 51 3.41 1.05 4.98
C PRO A 51 2.20 1.47 5.83
N ILE A 52 1.42 2.41 5.30
CA ILE A 52 0.16 2.92 5.87
C ILE A 52 -0.90 1.83 5.83
N SER A 53 -1.03 1.17 4.68
CA SER A 53 -1.98 0.10 4.42
C SER A 53 -1.42 -0.85 3.38
N CYS A 54 -1.90 -2.09 3.43
CA CYS A 54 -1.58 -3.14 2.47
C CYS A 54 -2.82 -3.94 2.10
N GLU A 55 -2.91 -4.31 0.83
CA GLU A 55 -3.74 -5.40 0.33
C GLU A 55 -2.88 -6.64 0.13
N CYS A 56 -3.50 -7.80 0.25
CA CYS A 56 -2.83 -9.09 0.15
C CYS A 56 -3.66 -10.02 -0.73
N ASP A 57 -3.01 -10.62 -1.73
CA ASP A 57 -3.58 -11.68 -2.56
C ASP A 57 -2.78 -12.98 -2.36
N ASP A 58 -3.47 -14.09 -2.12
CA ASP A 58 -2.87 -15.42 -2.06
C ASP A 58 -2.45 -15.91 -3.45
N ILE A 59 -1.20 -16.38 -3.59
CA ILE A 59 -0.67 -16.98 -4.81
C ILE A 59 -0.08 -18.34 -4.46
N VAL A 60 -0.88 -19.40 -4.62
CA VAL A 60 -0.47 -20.80 -4.39
C VAL A 60 0.17 -21.01 -3.00
N ASP A 61 1.51 -20.93 -2.87
CA ASP A 61 2.28 -21.09 -1.62
C ASP A 61 2.97 -19.78 -1.15
N GLU A 62 2.62 -18.67 -1.78
CA GLU A 62 3.15 -17.33 -1.56
C GLU A 62 2.00 -16.32 -1.38
N HIS A 63 2.33 -15.09 -1.00
CA HIS A 63 1.37 -14.00 -0.97
C HIS A 63 1.94 -12.73 -1.61
N LEU A 64 1.12 -12.09 -2.45
CA LEU A 64 1.42 -10.80 -3.07
C LEU A 64 0.89 -9.68 -2.18
N CYS A 65 1.80 -8.81 -1.74
CA CYS A 65 1.46 -7.63 -0.99
C CYS A 65 1.50 -6.39 -1.88
N ARG A 66 0.44 -5.58 -1.83
CA ARG A 66 0.36 -4.25 -2.45
C ARG A 66 0.14 -3.22 -1.35
N CYS A 67 1.15 -2.41 -1.07
CA CYS A 67 1.17 -1.52 0.09
C CYS A 67 1.34 -0.05 -0.32
N ILE A 68 0.78 0.86 0.47
CA ILE A 68 0.92 2.30 0.29
C ILE A 68 1.86 2.83 1.37
N PHE A 69 2.89 3.57 0.97
CA PHE A 69 3.87 4.19 1.87
C PHE A 69 3.72 5.71 1.86
N ASN A 70 4.09 6.36 2.96
CA ASN A 70 4.37 7.79 2.94
C ASN A 70 5.75 8.00 2.31
N CYS A 71 5.78 8.85 1.29
CA CYS A 71 6.95 9.46 0.68
C CYS A 71 6.63 10.97 0.50
#